data_AF-A0A7J4RN42-F1
#
_entry.id   AF-A0A7J4RN42-F1
#
_cell.length_a   1.000
_cell.length_b   1.000
_cell.length_c   1.000
_cell.angle_alpha   90.00
_cell.angle_beta   90.00
_cell.angle_gamma   90.00
#
_symmetry.space_group_name_H-M   'P 1'
#
loop_
_entity.id
_entity.type
_entity.pdbx_description
1 polymer ?
#
loop_
_entity_poly.entity_id
_entity_poly.type
_entity_poly.pdbx_seq_one_letter_code
_entity_poly.pdbx_strand_id
1 'polypeptide(L)'
;MKTIRVAIAVLILMGGIFVNLNPDLVDSRYDFEQSDKTTDLLGLQIDERWLVLRVAFPDSPHSETLTSSLLTGQGSAEQYVQQLSGGTSTLQVTISEEIWSSEYDESYWGADSEGERDVGNNGMGVDRLVEESAKELLSEMDLSEWDLDGDGILDRLLILHSGSAQESGGNSDSIWSHFSTLESPIQIGQWEIKHYTISSIDSGLGTLVHEMIHQMGAYDLYDVDSELPSRTWNGLGDWDIMASGNWNGDAMTPAMPGGATLLTIEGPGVQSINPELRQNITLFPMSSTDNRTRVLSIDTAPDEYVLITYRANLGFDSELPGAGIIVEYLDRNNGNLDDNTVNKDPNNPWVMIIEADGDQALLRNRDSGSSGDAFQTGDSLGSDGHLIRDNRGRLVPWNILITNIGQSNASIEIIPDQEFTSRILTPRSPIQLIEGESAYATVTTELPCTLVINISVDLTIPEPIEIEISAGNTIIQLIRFSDTT
;
A
#
# COMPACT_ATOMS: atom_id res chain seq x y z
N MET A 1 42.91 33.98 0.55
CA MET A 1 41.51 33.60 0.19
C MET A 1 41.42 32.28 -0.57
N LYS A 2 42.23 32.01 -1.61
CA LYS A 2 42.20 30.70 -2.33
C LYS A 2 42.60 29.50 -1.47
N THR A 3 43.64 29.63 -0.65
CA THR A 3 44.12 28.56 0.25
C THR A 3 43.11 28.17 1.33
N ILE A 4 42.36 29.14 1.87
CA ILE A 4 41.30 28.90 2.85
C ILE A 4 40.11 28.15 2.20
N ARG A 5 39.74 28.50 0.96
CA ARG A 5 38.67 27.81 0.22
C ARG A 5 39.04 26.37 -0.12
N VAL A 6 40.31 26.10 -0.47
CA VAL A 6 40.79 24.74 -0.71
C VAL A 6 40.80 23.92 0.58
N ALA A 7 41.22 24.51 1.71
CA ALA A 7 41.20 23.82 3.00
C ALA A 7 39.76 23.46 3.45
N ILE A 8 38.80 24.36 3.24
CA ILE A 8 37.38 24.11 3.52
C ILE A 8 36.82 23.03 2.59
N ALA A 9 37.13 23.08 1.29
CA ALA A 9 36.67 22.06 0.34
C ALA A 9 37.22 20.67 0.70
N VAL A 10 38.49 20.57 1.10
CA VAL A 10 39.09 19.31 1.56
C VAL A 10 38.44 18.81 2.85
N LEU A 11 38.12 19.70 3.80
CA LEU A 11 37.40 19.34 5.02
C LEU A 11 35.99 18.81 4.75
N ILE A 12 35.25 19.44 3.82
CA ILE A 12 33.92 18.97 3.41
C ILE A 12 34.04 17.59 2.75
N LEU A 13 35.01 17.40 1.86
CA LEU A 13 35.22 16.14 1.16
C LEU A 13 35.62 15.02 2.13
N MET A 14 36.48 15.32 3.11
CA MET A 14 36.83 14.38 4.18
C MET A 14 35.65 14.09 5.10
N GLY A 15 34.79 15.09 5.37
CA GLY A 15 33.54 14.89 6.10
C GLY A 15 32.59 13.96 5.35
N GLY A 16 32.40 14.15 4.04
CA GLY A 16 31.59 13.28 3.20
C GLY A 16 32.14 11.85 3.13
N ILE A 17 33.46 11.69 3.00
CA ILE A 17 34.10 10.36 3.04
C ILE A 17 33.94 9.72 4.42
N PHE A 18 34.07 10.48 5.50
CA PHE A 18 33.91 9.98 6.86
C PHE A 18 32.48 9.51 7.14
N VAL A 19 31.47 10.27 6.69
CA VAL A 19 30.05 9.91 6.74
C VAL A 19 29.78 8.65 5.93
N ASN A 20 30.31 8.56 4.70
CA ASN A 20 30.13 7.39 3.84
C ASN A 20 30.77 6.12 4.41
N LEU A 21 31.90 6.23 5.11
CA LEU A 21 32.60 5.10 5.71
C LEU A 21 32.09 4.72 7.11
N ASN A 22 31.27 5.56 7.75
CA ASN A 22 30.74 5.32 9.10
C ASN A 22 29.24 5.68 9.17
N PRO A 23 28.37 5.05 8.34
CA PRO A 23 26.94 5.37 8.30
C PRO A 23 26.28 5.21 9.68
N ASP A 24 26.61 4.15 10.41
CA ASP A 24 26.06 3.84 11.75
C ASP A 24 26.32 4.94 12.80
N LEU A 25 27.40 5.73 12.65
CA LEU A 25 27.78 6.82 13.56
C LEU A 25 27.01 8.12 13.28
N VAL A 26 26.43 8.24 12.09
CA VAL A 26 25.59 9.36 11.66
C VAL A 26 24.14 9.03 12.00
N ASP A 27 23.68 7.80 11.72
CA ASP A 27 22.35 7.32 12.09
C ASP A 27 22.11 7.39 13.61
N SER A 28 23.09 7.01 14.44
CA SER A 28 22.94 7.06 15.90
C SER A 28 22.99 8.46 16.52
N ARG A 29 23.26 9.51 15.73
CA ARG A 29 23.45 10.89 16.23
C ARG A 29 22.55 11.92 15.55
N TYR A 30 21.91 11.55 14.45
CA TYR A 30 20.81 12.24 13.83
C TYR A 30 19.52 11.46 14.07
N ASP A 31 19.15 11.31 15.35
CA ASP A 31 17.74 11.41 15.68
C ASP A 31 17.35 12.85 15.30
N PHE A 32 16.88 13.05 14.07
CA PHE A 32 15.80 14.03 13.93
C PHE A 32 14.80 13.61 15.00
N GLU A 33 14.40 14.53 15.86
CA GLU A 33 13.11 14.38 16.53
C GLU A 33 12.14 14.06 15.40
N GLN A 34 11.78 12.78 15.32
CA GLN A 34 10.74 12.26 14.48
C GLN A 34 9.52 13.04 14.96
N SER A 35 9.24 14.15 14.29
CA SER A 35 7.90 14.70 14.37
C SER A 35 7.09 13.61 13.71
N ASP A 36 6.53 12.73 14.53
CA ASP A 36 5.35 11.97 14.19
C ASP A 36 4.36 13.02 13.66
N LYS A 37 4.41 13.30 12.36
CA LYS A 37 3.21 13.63 11.62
C LYS A 37 2.47 12.30 11.54
N THR A 38 1.95 11.84 12.68
CA THR A 38 0.82 10.94 12.64
C THR A 38 -0.20 11.72 11.83
N THR A 39 -0.42 11.29 10.59
CA THR A 39 -1.54 11.78 9.82
C THR A 39 -2.75 11.56 10.70
N ASP A 40 -3.49 12.62 11.03
CA ASP A 40 -4.72 12.60 11.85
C ASP A 40 -5.87 11.85 11.09
N LEU A 41 -5.53 10.82 10.31
CA LEU A 41 -6.42 10.06 9.46
C LEU A 41 -6.99 8.89 10.24
N LEU A 42 -8.30 8.75 10.15
CA LEU A 42 -9.01 7.61 10.66
C LEU A 42 -9.13 6.53 9.57
N GLY A 43 -8.88 5.27 9.95
CA GLY A 43 -9.22 4.11 9.12
C GLY A 43 -10.71 4.03 8.78
N LEU A 44 -11.13 2.96 8.11
CA LEU A 44 -12.53 2.74 7.74
C LEU A 44 -13.44 2.65 8.97
N GLN A 45 -14.42 3.55 9.02
CA GLN A 45 -15.42 3.64 10.08
C GLN A 45 -16.67 2.80 9.78
N ILE A 46 -17.42 2.45 10.82
CA ILE A 46 -18.71 1.75 10.69
C ILE A 46 -19.79 2.68 10.13
N ASP A 47 -19.82 3.92 10.59
CA ASP A 47 -20.70 4.98 10.08
C ASP A 47 -19.84 6.00 9.34
N GLU A 48 -19.57 5.75 8.07
CA GLU A 48 -18.80 6.66 7.22
C GLU A 48 -19.70 7.83 6.82
N ARG A 49 -19.31 9.05 7.19
CA ARG A 49 -20.03 10.27 6.84
C ARG A 49 -19.10 11.18 6.05
N TRP A 50 -19.48 11.54 4.84
CA TRP A 50 -18.64 12.32 3.93
C TRP A 50 -19.33 13.64 3.56
N LEU A 51 -18.59 14.73 3.69
CA LEU A 51 -19.02 16.05 3.23
C LEU A 51 -18.50 16.26 1.81
N VAL A 52 -19.40 16.55 0.87
CA VAL A 52 -19.06 16.75 -0.55
C VAL A 52 -19.33 18.21 -0.93
N LEU A 53 -18.26 18.95 -1.24
CA LEU A 53 -18.37 20.31 -1.77
C LEU A 53 -18.36 20.25 -3.29
N ARG A 54 -19.35 20.88 -3.92
CA ARG A 54 -19.44 20.96 -5.37
C ARG A 54 -18.79 22.24 -5.88
N VAL A 55 -17.85 22.09 -6.82
CA VAL A 55 -17.12 23.20 -7.43
C VAL A 55 -17.39 23.29 -8.94
N ALA A 56 -17.86 24.45 -9.38
CA ALA A 56 -18.11 24.77 -10.78
C ALA A 56 -17.10 25.76 -11.35
N PHE A 57 -16.81 25.66 -12.65
CA PHE A 57 -15.99 26.64 -13.39
C PHE A 57 -16.86 27.38 -14.42
N PRO A 58 -16.47 28.59 -14.88
CA PRO A 58 -17.29 29.43 -15.76
C PRO A 58 -17.89 28.73 -16.99
N ASP A 59 -17.11 27.85 -17.64
CA ASP A 59 -17.52 27.09 -18.83
C ASP A 59 -17.81 25.60 -18.55
N SER A 60 -17.75 25.17 -17.29
CA SER A 60 -18.10 23.81 -16.87
C SER A 60 -19.09 23.83 -15.71
N PRO A 61 -20.41 23.73 -15.98
CA PRO A 61 -21.40 23.66 -14.92
C PRO A 61 -21.40 22.29 -14.24
N HIS A 62 -21.61 22.27 -12.92
CA HIS A 62 -21.66 21.03 -12.16
C HIS A 62 -22.91 20.19 -12.47
N SER A 63 -22.74 18.87 -12.61
CA SER A 63 -23.83 17.94 -12.96
C SER A 63 -24.32 17.16 -11.74
N GLU A 64 -25.52 17.49 -11.28
CA GLU A 64 -26.19 16.78 -10.17
C GLU A 64 -26.44 15.30 -10.47
N THR A 65 -26.71 14.98 -11.74
CA THR A 65 -26.98 13.60 -12.15
C THR A 65 -25.72 12.74 -12.06
N LEU A 66 -24.58 13.25 -12.55
CA LEU A 66 -23.30 12.55 -12.46
C LEU A 66 -22.86 12.41 -11.00
N THR A 67 -22.94 13.51 -10.24
CA THR A 67 -22.66 13.54 -8.79
C THR A 67 -23.43 12.45 -8.05
N SER A 68 -24.76 12.42 -8.24
CA SER A 68 -25.61 11.44 -7.57
C SER A 68 -25.26 10.00 -7.99
N SER A 69 -24.94 9.78 -9.28
CA SER A 69 -24.58 8.45 -9.78
C SER A 69 -23.24 7.92 -9.24
N LEU A 70 -22.27 8.82 -9.02
CA LEU A 70 -20.97 8.45 -8.47
C LEU A 70 -21.04 8.17 -6.97
N LEU A 71 -21.89 8.89 -6.23
CA LEU A 71 -21.89 8.85 -4.78
C LEU A 71 -22.93 7.89 -4.20
N THR A 72 -24.14 7.80 -4.79
CA THR A 72 -25.29 7.14 -4.17
C THR A 72 -25.93 6.05 -5.05
N GLY A 73 -26.41 4.98 -4.42
CA GLY A 73 -27.13 3.89 -5.10
C GLY A 73 -26.26 2.74 -5.63
N GLN A 74 -26.71 2.11 -6.72
CA GLN A 74 -26.02 0.96 -7.31
C GLN A 74 -24.90 1.43 -8.25
N GLY A 75 -23.73 0.81 -8.14
CA GLY A 75 -22.53 1.14 -8.91
C GLY A 75 -21.89 2.45 -8.47
N SER A 76 -22.09 2.87 -7.22
CA SER A 76 -21.58 4.12 -6.67
C SER A 76 -20.61 3.88 -5.49
N ALA A 77 -20.02 4.95 -4.96
CA ALA A 77 -19.17 4.92 -3.76
C ALA A 77 -19.90 4.31 -2.56
N GLU A 78 -21.21 4.57 -2.41
CA GLU A 78 -22.04 3.96 -1.36
C GLU A 78 -22.04 2.43 -1.44
N GLN A 79 -22.28 1.86 -2.64
CA GLN A 79 -22.20 0.41 -2.81
C GLN A 79 -20.77 -0.10 -2.65
N TYR A 80 -19.77 0.67 -3.10
CA TYR A 80 -18.38 0.28 -2.98
C TYR A 80 -17.97 0.14 -1.51
N VAL A 81 -18.26 1.13 -0.66
CA VAL A 81 -17.98 1.09 0.79
C VAL A 81 -18.70 -0.08 1.47
N GLN A 82 -19.92 -0.41 1.02
CA GLN A 82 -20.63 -1.58 1.51
C GLN A 82 -19.89 -2.89 1.19
N GLN A 83 -19.35 -3.06 -0.02
CA GLN A 83 -18.54 -4.24 -0.36
C GLN A 83 -17.17 -4.22 0.33
N LEU A 84 -16.54 -3.03 0.40
CA LEU A 84 -15.23 -2.78 1.02
C LEU A 84 -15.19 -3.27 2.46
N SER A 85 -16.29 -3.05 3.17
CA SER A 85 -16.47 -3.41 4.58
C SER A 85 -17.09 -4.79 4.80
N GLY A 86 -17.32 -5.59 3.76
CA GLY A 86 -18.07 -6.84 3.92
C GLY A 86 -19.48 -6.62 4.50
N GLY A 87 -20.09 -5.46 4.24
CA GLY A 87 -21.43 -5.10 4.65
C GLY A 87 -21.56 -4.46 6.04
N THR A 88 -20.46 -4.15 6.74
CA THR A 88 -20.54 -3.52 8.08
C THR A 88 -20.50 -2.01 8.09
N SER A 89 -19.89 -1.39 7.08
CA SER A 89 -19.85 0.06 6.96
C SER A 89 -20.98 0.55 6.07
N THR A 90 -21.54 1.70 6.42
CA THR A 90 -22.48 2.44 5.59
C THR A 90 -21.88 3.80 5.26
N LEU A 91 -21.94 4.19 3.99
CA LEU A 91 -21.54 5.53 3.55
C LEU A 91 -22.77 6.45 3.51
N GLN A 92 -22.73 7.53 4.28
CA GLN A 92 -23.67 8.64 4.22
C GLN A 92 -22.98 9.83 3.60
N VAL A 93 -23.51 10.30 2.46
CA VAL A 93 -22.94 11.42 1.74
C VAL A 93 -23.83 12.64 1.90
N THR A 94 -23.26 13.72 2.42
CA THR A 94 -23.92 15.03 2.49
C THR A 94 -23.32 15.93 1.44
N ILE A 95 -24.08 16.16 0.38
CA ILE A 95 -23.70 17.06 -0.71
C ILE A 95 -24.08 18.49 -0.31
N SER A 96 -23.16 19.45 -0.51
CA SER A 96 -23.40 20.87 -0.23
C SER A 96 -24.70 21.34 -0.90
N GLU A 97 -25.49 22.21 -0.27
CA GLU A 97 -26.75 22.70 -0.89
C GLU A 97 -26.48 23.65 -2.06
N GLU A 98 -25.46 24.50 -1.91
CA GLU A 98 -24.97 25.41 -2.92
C GLU A 98 -23.77 24.82 -3.68
N ILE A 99 -23.50 25.37 -4.86
CA ILE A 99 -22.32 25.04 -5.68
C ILE A 99 -21.42 26.26 -5.62
N TRP A 100 -20.18 26.09 -5.16
CA TRP A 100 -19.21 27.16 -5.24
C TRP A 100 -18.79 27.36 -6.70
N SER A 101 -18.99 28.56 -7.23
CA SER A 101 -18.68 28.88 -8.62
C SER A 101 -17.40 29.70 -8.66
N SER A 102 -16.35 29.13 -9.25
CA SER A 102 -15.06 29.81 -9.37
C SER A 102 -15.17 31.05 -10.26
N GLU A 103 -14.53 32.14 -9.86
CA GLU A 103 -14.36 33.33 -10.72
C GLU A 103 -13.43 33.08 -11.90
N TYR A 104 -12.59 32.03 -11.81
CA TYR A 104 -11.55 31.69 -12.79
C TYR A 104 -11.80 30.32 -13.42
N ASP A 105 -11.23 30.10 -14.61
CA ASP A 105 -11.24 28.81 -15.29
C ASP A 105 -10.42 27.76 -14.53
N GLU A 106 -10.66 26.47 -14.79
CA GLU A 106 -9.92 25.36 -14.16
C GLU A 106 -8.40 25.53 -14.30
N SER A 107 -7.94 26.03 -15.46
CA SER A 107 -6.54 26.30 -15.77
C SER A 107 -5.88 27.36 -14.87
N TYR A 108 -6.67 28.12 -14.13
CA TYR A 108 -6.13 29.02 -13.12
C TYR A 108 -5.61 28.25 -11.90
N TRP A 109 -6.27 27.15 -11.55
CA TRP A 109 -6.02 26.36 -10.36
C TRP A 109 -5.13 25.14 -10.63
N GLY A 110 -5.36 24.46 -11.76
CA GLY A 110 -4.68 23.21 -12.14
C GLY A 110 -3.44 23.39 -13.03
N ALA A 111 -2.93 24.62 -13.22
CA ALA A 111 -1.76 24.83 -14.06
C ALA A 111 -0.50 24.16 -13.48
N ASP A 112 0.12 23.30 -14.29
CA ASP A 112 1.43 22.71 -13.99
C ASP A 112 2.57 23.74 -14.04
N SER A 113 3.63 23.50 -13.24
CA SER A 113 4.92 24.19 -13.31
C SER A 113 6.07 23.21 -13.54
N GLU A 114 7.32 23.67 -13.70
CA GLU A 114 8.46 22.76 -13.94
C GLU A 114 8.67 21.81 -12.74
N GLY A 115 8.26 20.55 -12.91
CA GLY A 115 8.45 19.47 -11.92
C GLY A 115 7.34 19.35 -10.87
N GLU A 116 6.33 20.22 -10.88
CA GLU A 116 5.24 20.24 -9.90
C GLU A 116 3.89 20.40 -10.61
N ARG A 117 2.93 19.51 -10.31
CA ARG A 117 1.57 19.56 -10.84
C ARG A 117 0.69 20.52 -10.03
N ASP A 118 -0.38 21.04 -10.62
CA ASP A 118 -1.46 21.74 -9.92
C ASP A 118 -1.02 22.94 -9.05
N VAL A 119 0.12 23.58 -9.40
CA VAL A 119 0.65 24.76 -8.67
C VAL A 119 -0.24 25.99 -8.91
N GLY A 120 -1.03 25.96 -9.98
CA GLY A 120 -1.89 27.05 -10.37
C GLY A 120 -1.13 28.29 -10.81
N ASN A 121 -1.87 29.29 -11.27
CA ASN A 121 -1.31 30.54 -11.72
C ASN A 121 -1.02 31.46 -10.53
N ASN A 122 0.20 32.00 -10.47
CA ASN A 122 0.64 32.93 -9.41
C ASN A 122 0.64 32.34 -7.98
N GLY A 123 0.77 31.02 -7.83
CA GLY A 123 0.76 30.34 -6.53
C GLY A 123 -0.64 30.23 -5.92
N MET A 124 -1.68 30.24 -6.76
CA MET A 124 -3.07 29.98 -6.40
C MET A 124 -3.46 28.60 -6.93
N GLY A 125 -2.92 27.56 -6.31
CA GLY A 125 -3.16 26.17 -6.68
C GLY A 125 -4.46 25.63 -6.11
N VAL A 126 -4.58 24.31 -6.14
CA VAL A 126 -5.77 23.60 -5.64
C VAL A 126 -6.01 23.85 -4.15
N ASP A 127 -4.95 23.98 -3.34
CA ASP A 127 -5.04 24.33 -1.91
C ASP A 127 -5.87 25.60 -1.65
N ARG A 128 -5.72 26.62 -2.50
CA ARG A 128 -6.48 27.87 -2.43
C ARG A 128 -7.92 27.70 -2.90
N LEU A 129 -8.16 26.90 -3.94
CA LEU A 129 -9.52 26.56 -4.38
C LEU A 129 -10.30 25.88 -3.25
N VAL A 130 -9.66 24.94 -2.53
CA VAL A 130 -10.26 24.27 -1.37
C VAL A 130 -10.51 25.26 -0.23
N GLU A 131 -9.54 26.14 0.06
CA GLU A 131 -9.71 27.17 1.09
C GLU A 131 -10.89 28.12 0.80
N GLU A 132 -10.99 28.64 -0.42
CA GLU A 132 -12.05 29.57 -0.81
C GLU A 132 -13.42 28.90 -0.79
N SER A 133 -13.54 27.73 -1.43
CA SER A 133 -14.80 26.99 -1.47
C SER A 133 -15.27 26.52 -0.10
N ALA A 134 -14.37 26.03 0.77
CA ALA A 134 -14.72 25.62 2.12
C ALA A 134 -15.16 26.81 2.98
N LYS A 135 -14.47 27.95 2.92
CA LYS A 135 -14.86 29.15 3.69
C LYS A 135 -16.22 29.68 3.28
N GLU A 136 -16.52 29.67 1.98
CA GLU A 136 -17.81 30.16 1.50
C GLU A 136 -18.94 29.20 1.85
N LEU A 137 -18.78 27.90 1.57
CA LEU A 137 -19.84 26.91 1.73
C LEU A 137 -20.07 26.46 3.18
N LEU A 138 -19.05 26.52 4.05
CA LEU A 138 -19.11 25.90 5.37
C LEU A 138 -19.16 26.87 6.55
N SER A 139 -18.95 28.18 6.34
CA SER A 139 -18.82 29.16 7.43
C SER A 139 -20.03 29.28 8.37
N GLU A 140 -21.23 28.90 7.91
CA GLU A 140 -22.47 28.92 8.70
C GLU A 140 -22.95 27.51 9.10
N MET A 141 -22.18 26.47 8.79
CA MET A 141 -22.54 25.07 8.99
C MET A 141 -21.99 24.52 10.32
N ASP A 142 -22.76 23.67 10.99
CA ASP A 142 -22.24 22.84 12.08
C ASP A 142 -21.57 21.61 11.48
N LEU A 143 -20.24 21.52 11.63
CA LEU A 143 -19.42 20.47 11.03
C LEU A 143 -19.18 19.26 11.94
N SER A 144 -19.82 19.21 13.11
CA SER A 144 -19.65 18.12 14.09
C SER A 144 -20.00 16.73 13.57
N GLU A 145 -20.74 16.61 12.47
CA GLU A 145 -21.06 15.30 11.87
C GLU A 145 -19.90 14.65 11.10
N TRP A 146 -18.86 15.42 10.76
CA TRP A 146 -17.69 14.95 10.00
C TRP A 146 -16.38 15.01 10.81
N ASP A 147 -16.46 15.34 12.09
CA ASP A 147 -15.45 15.08 13.10
C ASP A 147 -15.86 13.78 13.82
N LEU A 148 -15.37 12.65 13.30
CA LEU A 148 -15.79 11.30 13.65
C LEU A 148 -15.15 10.81 14.96
N ASP A 149 -14.02 11.38 15.38
CA ASP A 149 -13.34 11.03 16.64
C ASP A 149 -13.43 12.11 17.73
N GLY A 150 -13.89 13.32 17.39
CA GLY A 150 -14.17 14.40 18.32
C GLY A 150 -12.97 15.29 18.65
N ASP A 151 -11.95 15.33 17.78
CA ASP A 151 -10.74 16.11 17.99
C ASP A 151 -10.81 17.55 17.44
N GLY A 152 -11.89 17.89 16.72
CA GLY A 152 -12.13 19.19 16.10
C GLY A 152 -11.63 19.31 14.66
N ILE A 153 -11.12 18.23 14.07
CA ILE A 153 -10.68 18.15 12.67
C ILE A 153 -11.75 17.49 11.82
N LEU A 154 -11.89 17.94 10.58
CA LEU A 154 -12.80 17.33 9.61
C LEU A 154 -12.14 16.09 8.96
N ASP A 155 -12.65 14.89 9.25
CA ASP A 155 -12.06 13.61 8.83
C ASP A 155 -12.35 13.22 7.38
N ARG A 156 -13.48 13.69 6.83
CA ARG A 156 -14.03 13.22 5.55
C ARG A 156 -14.53 14.39 4.71
N LEU A 157 -13.67 14.87 3.83
CA LEU A 157 -13.95 15.99 2.93
C LEU A 157 -13.60 15.64 1.48
N LEU A 158 -14.62 15.64 0.62
CA LEU A 158 -14.47 15.47 -0.81
C LEU A 158 -14.85 16.77 -1.54
N ILE A 159 -13.93 17.28 -2.35
CA ILE A 159 -14.16 18.36 -3.29
C ILE A 159 -14.42 17.73 -4.64
N LEU A 160 -15.65 17.86 -5.13
CA LEU A 160 -16.05 17.32 -6.42
C LEU A 160 -16.18 18.47 -7.41
N HIS A 161 -15.32 18.50 -8.42
CA HIS A 161 -15.30 19.58 -9.40
C HIS A 161 -15.83 19.17 -10.76
N SER A 162 -16.40 20.15 -11.46
CA SER A 162 -16.92 20.02 -12.82
C SER A 162 -15.86 20.09 -13.92
N GLY A 163 -14.64 20.53 -13.59
CA GLY A 163 -13.55 20.66 -14.55
C GLY A 163 -13.08 19.31 -15.11
N SER A 164 -12.37 19.34 -16.23
CA SER A 164 -11.79 18.14 -16.85
C SER A 164 -10.78 17.47 -15.89
N ALA A 165 -10.60 16.16 -16.04
CA ALA A 165 -9.66 15.37 -15.25
C ALA A 165 -8.32 15.21 -15.99
N GLN A 166 -7.21 15.72 -15.44
CA GLN A 166 -5.89 15.62 -16.08
C GLN A 166 -5.47 14.15 -16.29
N GLU A 167 -5.76 13.28 -15.31
CA GLU A 167 -5.47 11.85 -15.34
C GLU A 167 -6.28 11.08 -16.40
N SER A 168 -7.43 11.63 -16.83
CA SER A 168 -8.32 11.00 -17.83
C SER A 168 -8.20 11.65 -19.22
N GLY A 169 -7.05 12.28 -19.51
CA GLY A 169 -6.76 12.89 -20.81
C GLY A 169 -7.17 14.35 -20.94
N GLY A 170 -7.43 15.03 -19.81
CA GLY A 170 -7.52 16.48 -19.72
C GLY A 170 -6.21 17.17 -20.12
N ASN A 171 -6.26 18.50 -20.22
CA ASN A 171 -5.06 19.27 -20.54
C ASN A 171 -4.11 19.30 -19.33
N SER A 172 -2.85 19.69 -19.55
CA SER A 172 -1.86 19.83 -18.47
C SER A 172 -2.12 21.01 -17.51
N ASP A 173 -3.22 21.73 -17.73
CA ASP A 173 -3.72 22.78 -16.85
C ASP A 173 -5.08 22.42 -16.23
N SER A 174 -5.60 21.22 -16.51
CA SER A 174 -6.72 20.64 -15.77
C SER A 174 -6.22 20.12 -14.42
N ILE A 175 -7.10 20.08 -13.41
CA ILE A 175 -6.75 19.57 -12.07
C ILE A 175 -6.58 18.04 -12.13
N TRP A 176 -5.54 17.52 -11.49
CA TRP A 176 -5.36 16.07 -11.27
C TRP A 176 -6.08 15.66 -9.98
N SER A 177 -6.92 14.62 -10.02
CA SER A 177 -7.59 14.12 -8.81
C SER A 177 -6.57 13.60 -7.77
N HIS A 178 -6.65 14.05 -6.52
CA HIS A 178 -5.71 13.64 -5.48
C HIS A 178 -6.26 13.79 -4.06
N PHE A 179 -5.67 13.06 -3.12
CA PHE A 179 -5.65 13.36 -1.71
C PHE A 179 -4.43 14.21 -1.33
N SER A 180 -4.61 15.24 -0.49
CA SER A 180 -3.49 15.99 0.06
C SER A 180 -3.77 16.49 1.47
N THR A 181 -2.67 16.69 2.21
CA THR A 181 -2.68 17.49 3.44
C THR A 181 -2.41 18.97 3.11
N LEU A 182 -2.96 19.87 3.91
CA LEU A 182 -2.76 21.31 3.80
C LEU A 182 -1.60 21.74 4.70
N GLU A 183 -0.64 22.50 4.15
CA GLU A 183 0.45 23.07 4.94
C GLU A 183 -0.08 24.00 6.05
N SER A 184 -1.12 24.77 5.73
CA SER A 184 -1.84 25.62 6.67
C SER A 184 -3.29 25.15 6.77
N PRO A 185 -3.72 24.60 7.92
CA PRO A 185 -5.11 24.20 8.12
C PRO A 185 -6.10 25.33 7.87
N ILE A 186 -7.25 25.01 7.27
CA ILE A 186 -8.34 25.97 7.08
C ILE A 186 -9.20 25.99 8.34
N GLN A 187 -9.35 27.17 8.95
CA GLN A 187 -10.19 27.34 10.13
C GLN A 187 -11.63 27.73 9.73
N ILE A 188 -12.61 26.94 10.16
CA ILE A 188 -14.05 27.23 10.05
C ILE A 188 -14.68 27.26 11.44
N GLY A 189 -14.78 28.45 12.04
CA GLY A 189 -15.28 28.58 13.41
C GLY A 189 -14.35 27.90 14.42
N GLN A 190 -14.83 26.80 15.02
CA GLN A 190 -14.05 25.96 15.94
C GLN A 190 -13.42 24.73 15.28
N TRP A 191 -13.73 24.48 14.01
CA TRP A 191 -13.31 23.31 13.25
C TRP A 191 -12.06 23.60 12.41
N GLU A 192 -11.23 22.60 12.23
CA GLU A 192 -10.05 22.65 11.35
C GLU A 192 -10.22 21.67 10.18
N ILE A 193 -9.79 22.09 8.98
CA ILE A 193 -9.62 21.19 7.83
C ILE A 193 -8.12 21.09 7.57
N LYS A 194 -7.55 19.91 7.77
CA LYS A 194 -6.12 19.64 7.58
C LYS A 194 -5.81 18.85 6.31
N HIS A 195 -6.78 18.16 5.75
CA HIS A 195 -6.63 17.38 4.53
C HIS A 195 -7.94 17.37 3.75
N TYR A 196 -7.83 17.04 2.48
CA TYR A 196 -8.96 16.96 1.57
C TYR A 196 -8.66 15.95 0.47
N THR A 197 -9.73 15.51 -0.18
CA THR A 197 -9.67 14.75 -1.42
C THR A 197 -10.35 15.60 -2.47
N ILE A 198 -9.76 15.72 -3.65
CA ILE A 198 -10.35 16.39 -4.79
C ILE A 198 -10.47 15.42 -5.96
N SER A 199 -11.60 15.42 -6.64
CA SER A 199 -11.77 14.64 -7.86
C SER A 199 -12.71 15.32 -8.84
N SER A 200 -12.53 15.05 -10.14
CA SER A 200 -13.46 15.48 -11.17
C SER A 200 -14.67 14.55 -11.24
N ILE A 201 -15.84 15.11 -11.56
CA ILE A 201 -17.00 14.31 -11.96
C ILE A 201 -16.76 13.49 -13.24
N ASP A 202 -15.74 13.83 -14.03
CA ASP A 202 -15.35 13.15 -15.27
C ASP A 202 -14.27 12.08 -15.08
N SER A 203 -13.68 11.95 -13.88
CA SER A 203 -12.64 10.94 -13.58
C SER A 203 -13.16 9.50 -13.47
N GLY A 204 -14.47 9.34 -13.28
CA GLY A 204 -15.09 8.04 -13.01
C GLY A 204 -15.06 7.66 -11.53
N LEU A 205 -15.77 6.57 -11.19
CA LEU A 205 -15.91 6.08 -9.83
C LEU A 205 -14.58 5.59 -9.24
N GLY A 206 -13.75 4.94 -10.05
CA GLY A 206 -12.52 4.31 -9.60
C GLY A 206 -11.53 5.31 -9.04
N THR A 207 -11.26 6.39 -9.76
CA THR A 207 -10.42 7.49 -9.27
C THR A 207 -11.04 8.15 -8.04
N LEU A 208 -12.35 8.46 -8.06
CA LEU A 208 -13.02 9.05 -6.90
C LEU A 208 -12.85 8.20 -5.63
N VAL A 209 -13.07 6.88 -5.74
CA VAL A 209 -12.96 5.96 -4.61
C VAL A 209 -11.50 5.73 -4.20
N HIS A 210 -10.56 5.67 -5.15
CA HIS A 210 -9.12 5.61 -4.87
C HIS A 210 -8.69 6.76 -3.95
N GLU A 211 -9.05 8.00 -4.32
CA GLU A 211 -8.71 9.16 -3.52
C GLU A 211 -9.47 9.23 -2.19
N MET A 212 -10.68 8.65 -2.12
CA MET A 212 -11.40 8.51 -0.85
C MET A 212 -10.68 7.54 0.10
N ILE A 213 -10.09 6.47 -0.42
CA ILE A 213 -9.40 5.45 0.39
C ILE A 213 -8.06 5.97 0.93
N HIS A 214 -7.42 6.95 0.28
CA HIS A 214 -6.29 7.67 0.88
C HIS A 214 -6.67 8.41 2.17
N GLN A 215 -7.87 9.01 2.27
CA GLN A 215 -8.37 9.59 3.53
C GLN A 215 -8.64 8.55 4.62
N MET A 216 -8.65 7.26 4.27
CA MET A 216 -8.70 6.15 5.22
C MET A 216 -7.32 5.63 5.61
N GLY A 217 -6.24 6.27 5.14
CA GLY A 217 -4.85 5.95 5.46
C GLY A 217 -4.15 5.00 4.49
N ALA A 218 -4.75 4.68 3.34
CA ALA A 218 -4.09 3.84 2.34
C ALA A 218 -2.97 4.57 1.59
N TYR A 219 -2.08 3.78 1.00
CA TYR A 219 -0.94 4.26 0.22
C TYR A 219 -1.06 3.82 -1.23
N ASP A 220 -0.41 4.54 -2.13
CA ASP A 220 -0.22 4.15 -3.52
C ASP A 220 0.65 2.89 -3.58
N LEU A 221 0.14 1.87 -4.27
CA LEU A 221 0.78 0.57 -4.40
C LEU A 221 1.39 0.33 -5.78
N TYR A 222 1.50 1.37 -6.61
CA TYR A 222 2.26 1.41 -7.86
C TYR A 222 3.53 2.27 -7.72
N ASP A 223 4.38 2.27 -8.75
CA ASP A 223 5.58 3.13 -8.78
C ASP A 223 5.20 4.60 -8.99
N VAL A 224 5.15 5.34 -7.88
CA VAL A 224 4.95 6.79 -7.84
C VAL A 224 6.29 7.52 -8.08
N ASP A 225 6.57 7.89 -9.33
CA ASP A 225 7.63 8.86 -9.63
C ASP A 225 7.30 9.73 -10.84
N SER A 226 7.40 11.05 -10.65
CA SER A 226 7.14 12.09 -11.65
C SER A 226 8.37 12.42 -12.51
N GLU A 227 9.59 12.04 -12.12
CA GLU A 227 10.78 12.31 -12.92
C GLU A 227 11.82 11.18 -12.86
N LEU A 228 12.04 10.56 -14.04
CA LEU A 228 13.07 9.58 -14.41
C LEU A 228 12.69 8.11 -14.13
N PRO A 229 12.52 7.27 -15.19
CA PRO A 229 12.12 5.89 -15.02
C PRO A 229 13.33 5.11 -14.52
N SER A 230 13.44 4.90 -13.21
CA SER A 230 14.47 3.99 -12.74
C SER A 230 14.00 2.55 -12.79
N ARG A 231 12.72 2.22 -12.55
CA ARG A 231 12.16 0.85 -12.73
C ARG A 231 10.63 0.85 -12.83
N THR A 232 10.08 0.87 -14.05
CA THR A 232 8.63 0.66 -14.23
C THR A 232 8.27 -0.76 -13.77
N TRP A 233 7.50 -0.90 -12.70
CA TRP A 233 6.82 -2.12 -12.30
C TRP A 233 5.38 -1.75 -11.92
N ASN A 234 4.45 -2.71 -12.03
CA ASN A 234 3.02 -2.40 -11.93
C ASN A 234 2.48 -2.50 -10.50
N GLY A 235 3.34 -2.73 -9.51
CA GLY A 235 2.89 -2.88 -8.13
C GLY A 235 1.93 -4.05 -7.97
N LEU A 236 0.73 -3.80 -7.45
CA LEU A 236 -0.36 -4.79 -7.42
C LEU A 236 -1.23 -4.82 -8.70
N GLY A 237 -1.00 -3.91 -9.65
CA GLY A 237 -1.69 -3.87 -10.93
C GLY A 237 -3.21 -3.75 -10.82
N ASP A 238 -3.92 -4.42 -11.73
CA ASP A 238 -5.38 -4.39 -11.86
C ASP A 238 -6.09 -5.11 -10.71
N TRP A 239 -5.33 -5.72 -9.79
CA TRP A 239 -5.87 -6.44 -8.64
C TRP A 239 -6.18 -5.54 -7.43
N ASP A 240 -5.60 -4.36 -7.29
CA ASP A 240 -5.86 -3.47 -6.15
C ASP A 240 -6.30 -2.09 -6.61
N ILE A 241 -7.31 -1.51 -5.95
CA ILE A 241 -7.76 -0.15 -6.22
C ILE A 241 -6.66 0.89 -6.00
N MET A 242 -5.74 0.66 -5.07
CA MET A 242 -4.59 1.54 -4.81
C MET A 242 -3.44 1.34 -5.79
N ALA A 243 -3.65 0.51 -6.82
CA ALA A 243 -2.77 0.33 -7.98
C ALA A 243 -3.54 0.68 -9.27
N SER A 244 -3.32 -0.01 -10.39
CA SER A 244 -4.07 0.26 -11.63
C SER A 244 -5.51 -0.26 -11.61
N GLY A 245 -5.92 -1.00 -10.58
CA GLY A 245 -7.28 -1.52 -10.43
C GLY A 245 -8.36 -0.44 -10.31
N ASN A 246 -8.01 0.82 -10.04
CA ASN A 246 -8.95 1.95 -10.13
C ASN A 246 -9.44 2.19 -11.57
N TRP A 247 -8.67 1.80 -12.60
CA TRP A 247 -9.03 1.99 -14.01
C TRP A 247 -9.90 0.86 -14.58
N ASN A 248 -10.17 -0.19 -13.82
CA ASN A 248 -10.97 -1.33 -14.28
C ASN A 248 -12.38 -0.91 -14.69
N GLY A 249 -12.91 -1.56 -15.73
CA GLY A 249 -14.24 -1.28 -16.27
C GLY A 249 -14.44 0.18 -16.66
N ASP A 250 -13.47 0.77 -17.38
CA ASP A 250 -13.45 2.18 -17.79
C ASP A 250 -13.59 3.14 -16.59
N ALA A 251 -12.84 2.87 -15.51
CA ALA A 251 -12.91 3.58 -14.24
C ALA A 251 -14.30 3.60 -13.56
N MET A 252 -15.21 2.70 -13.93
CA MET A 252 -16.55 2.60 -13.33
C MET A 252 -16.76 1.31 -12.52
N THR A 253 -15.87 0.33 -12.67
CA THR A 253 -15.91 -0.92 -11.89
C THR A 253 -14.52 -1.19 -11.32
N PRO A 254 -14.04 -0.34 -10.39
CA PRO A 254 -12.71 -0.49 -9.82
C PRO A 254 -12.58 -1.80 -9.04
N ALA A 255 -11.37 -2.35 -8.97
CA ALA A 255 -11.08 -3.51 -8.13
C ALA A 255 -11.44 -3.26 -6.65
N MET A 256 -11.83 -4.28 -5.89
CA MET A 256 -11.77 -4.22 -4.43
C MET A 256 -10.30 -4.10 -3.97
N PRO A 257 -10.00 -3.54 -2.78
CA PRO A 257 -8.63 -3.54 -2.27
C PRO A 257 -8.12 -4.96 -2.07
N GLY A 258 -6.81 -5.13 -2.16
CA GLY A 258 -6.07 -6.29 -1.70
C GLY A 258 -6.02 -6.38 -0.18
N GLY A 259 -5.36 -7.43 0.31
CA GLY A 259 -5.19 -7.69 1.72
C GLY A 259 -4.40 -6.60 2.44
N ALA A 260 -3.33 -6.09 1.82
CA ALA A 260 -2.48 -5.07 2.40
C ALA A 260 -3.22 -3.74 2.58
N THR A 261 -3.93 -3.29 1.54
CA THR A 261 -4.78 -2.10 1.60
C THR A 261 -5.86 -2.24 2.66
N LEU A 262 -6.60 -3.37 2.68
CA LEU A 262 -7.66 -3.58 3.67
C LEU A 262 -7.11 -3.60 5.11
N LEU A 263 -5.94 -4.21 5.33
CA LEU A 263 -5.26 -4.21 6.63
C LEU A 263 -4.82 -2.81 7.05
N THR A 264 -4.33 -1.99 6.12
CA THR A 264 -3.87 -0.61 6.39
C THR A 264 -5.00 0.30 6.78
N ILE A 265 -6.15 0.23 6.10
CA ILE A 265 -7.32 1.06 6.42
C ILE A 265 -8.16 0.49 7.58
N GLU A 266 -7.62 -0.47 8.34
CA GLU A 266 -8.32 -1.13 9.45
C GLU A 266 -9.66 -1.78 9.05
N GLY A 267 -9.75 -2.26 7.81
CA GLY A 267 -10.95 -2.84 7.26
C GLY A 267 -11.35 -4.17 7.93
N PRO A 268 -12.64 -4.51 7.96
CA PRO A 268 -13.16 -5.69 8.63
C PRO A 268 -12.89 -6.99 7.85
N GLY A 269 -12.82 -8.09 8.59
CA GLY A 269 -12.67 -9.44 8.02
C GLY A 269 -11.23 -9.88 7.80
N VAL A 270 -10.25 -9.14 8.35
CA VAL A 270 -8.85 -9.58 8.44
C VAL A 270 -8.69 -10.53 9.62
N GLN A 271 -8.20 -11.75 9.36
CA GLN A 271 -7.98 -12.77 10.37
C GLN A 271 -6.51 -13.17 10.42
N SER A 272 -5.83 -12.82 11.52
CA SER A 272 -4.50 -13.37 11.82
C SER A 272 -4.62 -14.83 12.26
N ILE A 273 -3.73 -15.66 11.74
CA ILE A 273 -3.72 -17.10 11.97
C ILE A 273 -2.37 -17.56 12.51
N ASN A 274 -2.41 -18.47 13.49
CA ASN A 274 -1.23 -19.22 13.89
C ASN A 274 -1.02 -20.40 12.92
N PRO A 275 0.04 -20.39 12.08
CA PRO A 275 0.29 -21.45 11.12
C PRO A 275 0.83 -22.75 11.74
N GLU A 276 1.13 -22.78 13.05
CA GLU A 276 1.58 -23.98 13.76
C GLU A 276 0.46 -25.00 13.99
N LEU A 277 -0.79 -24.62 13.74
CA LEU A 277 -1.97 -25.46 13.89
C LEU A 277 -2.52 -25.85 12.52
N ARG A 278 -2.83 -27.14 12.34
CA ARG A 278 -3.59 -27.58 11.17
C ARG A 278 -5.02 -27.07 11.25
N GLN A 279 -5.49 -26.41 10.21
CA GLN A 279 -6.83 -25.84 10.20
C GLN A 279 -7.38 -25.66 8.78
N ASN A 280 -8.71 -25.76 8.68
CA ASN A 280 -9.45 -25.45 7.47
C ASN A 280 -10.11 -24.08 7.61
N ILE A 281 -9.88 -23.21 6.64
CA ILE A 281 -10.41 -21.85 6.64
C ILE A 281 -11.33 -21.69 5.43
N THR A 282 -12.45 -21.00 5.64
CA THR A 282 -13.34 -20.57 4.57
C THR A 282 -13.12 -19.09 4.32
N LEU A 283 -12.69 -18.74 3.10
CA LEU A 283 -12.49 -17.37 2.64
C LEU A 283 -13.74 -16.88 1.89
N PHE A 284 -14.18 -15.66 2.19
CA PHE A 284 -15.28 -14.99 1.49
C PHE A 284 -14.72 -14.00 0.46
N PRO A 285 -15.38 -13.86 -0.72
CA PRO A 285 -14.91 -12.94 -1.75
C PRO A 285 -14.76 -11.51 -1.22
N MET A 286 -13.72 -10.79 -1.67
CA MET A 286 -13.50 -9.40 -1.30
C MET A 286 -14.69 -8.48 -1.65
N SER A 287 -15.37 -8.75 -2.77
CA SER A 287 -16.56 -8.01 -3.21
C SER A 287 -17.88 -8.47 -2.56
N SER A 288 -17.85 -9.45 -1.66
CA SER A 288 -19.06 -9.91 -0.96
C SER A 288 -19.39 -9.02 0.24
N THR A 289 -20.68 -8.92 0.60
CA THR A 289 -21.14 -8.27 1.84
C THR A 289 -21.13 -9.24 3.02
N ASP A 290 -20.09 -10.06 3.12
CA ASP A 290 -19.87 -11.01 4.21
C ASP A 290 -18.49 -10.74 4.83
N ASN A 291 -18.49 -10.11 6.00
CA ASN A 291 -17.30 -9.67 6.70
C ASN A 291 -16.64 -10.74 7.59
N ARG A 292 -16.91 -12.04 7.34
CA ARG A 292 -16.17 -13.13 7.99
C ARG A 292 -14.71 -13.12 7.49
N THR A 293 -14.09 -14.25 7.25
CA THR A 293 -12.68 -14.27 6.82
C THR A 293 -12.57 -13.81 5.36
N ARG A 294 -12.23 -12.53 5.14
CA ARG A 294 -12.01 -11.92 3.82
C ARG A 294 -10.52 -11.89 3.47
N VAL A 295 -9.70 -11.54 4.45
CA VAL A 295 -8.23 -11.58 4.35
C VAL A 295 -7.72 -12.53 5.43
N LEU A 296 -6.93 -13.51 5.01
CA LEU A 296 -6.14 -14.32 5.92
C LEU A 296 -4.74 -13.72 6.01
N SER A 297 -4.28 -13.43 7.23
CA SER A 297 -2.92 -12.93 7.50
C SER A 297 -2.10 -13.96 8.26
N ILE A 298 -0.89 -14.25 7.77
CA ILE A 298 0.05 -15.20 8.38
C ILE A 298 1.42 -14.52 8.51
N ASP A 299 1.90 -14.40 9.74
CA ASP A 299 3.22 -13.84 10.02
C ASP A 299 4.33 -14.75 9.47
N THR A 300 5.32 -14.15 8.80
CA THR A 300 6.49 -14.87 8.28
C THR A 300 7.78 -14.49 9.00
N ALA A 301 7.89 -13.22 9.39
CA ALA A 301 8.93 -12.62 10.22
C ALA A 301 8.37 -11.34 10.91
N PRO A 302 9.10 -10.67 11.81
CA PRO A 302 8.64 -9.41 12.40
C PRO A 302 8.28 -8.39 11.31
N ASP A 303 7.04 -7.90 11.35
CA ASP A 303 6.47 -6.93 10.40
C ASP A 303 6.44 -7.41 8.93
N GLU A 304 6.46 -8.73 8.71
CA GLU A 304 6.35 -9.39 7.41
C GLU A 304 5.22 -10.43 7.40
N TYR A 305 4.31 -10.34 6.42
CA TYR A 305 3.07 -11.09 6.37
C TYR A 305 2.83 -11.69 4.99
N VAL A 306 2.26 -12.89 4.95
CA VAL A 306 1.55 -13.39 3.77
C VAL A 306 0.07 -13.09 3.97
N LEU A 307 -0.51 -12.36 3.03
CA LEU A 307 -1.92 -12.04 3.02
C LEU A 307 -2.61 -12.80 1.89
N ILE A 308 -3.74 -13.43 2.18
CA ILE A 308 -4.44 -14.29 1.24
C ILE A 308 -5.87 -13.80 1.12
N THR A 309 -6.28 -13.47 -0.10
CA THR A 309 -7.62 -12.98 -0.44
C THR A 309 -8.28 -13.88 -1.47
N TYR A 310 -9.62 -13.95 -1.42
CA TYR A 310 -10.40 -14.61 -2.48
C TYR A 310 -11.03 -13.56 -3.40
N ARG A 311 -10.69 -13.61 -4.67
CA ARG A 311 -11.22 -12.74 -5.73
C ARG A 311 -12.19 -13.53 -6.62
N ALA A 312 -13.44 -13.08 -6.67
CA ALA A 312 -14.50 -13.72 -7.45
C ALA A 312 -15.06 -12.75 -8.47
N ASN A 313 -15.52 -13.24 -9.62
CA ASN A 313 -16.27 -12.45 -10.59
C ASN A 313 -17.66 -12.10 -10.01
N LEU A 314 -17.68 -11.08 -9.16
CA LEU A 314 -18.82 -10.62 -8.37
C LEU A 314 -18.59 -9.15 -8.03
N GLY A 315 -19.65 -8.33 -8.14
CA GLY A 315 -19.58 -6.92 -7.73
C GLY A 315 -18.49 -6.14 -8.45
N PHE A 316 -17.76 -5.32 -7.70
CA PHE A 316 -16.65 -4.52 -8.21
C PHE A 316 -15.44 -5.35 -8.69
N ASP A 317 -15.31 -6.60 -8.24
CA ASP A 317 -14.28 -7.54 -8.74
C ASP A 317 -14.67 -8.23 -10.06
N SER A 318 -15.76 -7.83 -10.72
CA SER A 318 -16.21 -8.48 -11.97
C SER A 318 -15.35 -8.17 -13.19
N GLU A 319 -14.57 -7.09 -13.15
CA GLU A 319 -13.66 -6.64 -14.22
C GLU A 319 -12.19 -6.98 -13.94
N LEU A 320 -11.91 -7.83 -12.94
CA LEU A 320 -10.55 -8.30 -12.68
C LEU A 320 -10.00 -9.18 -13.81
N PRO A 321 -8.66 -9.29 -13.96
CA PRO A 321 -8.02 -10.14 -14.96
C PRO A 321 -8.37 -11.63 -14.84
N GLY A 322 -8.78 -12.08 -13.65
CA GLY A 322 -9.19 -13.44 -13.37
C GLY A 322 -9.91 -13.58 -12.03
N ALA A 323 -10.18 -14.83 -11.64
CA ALA A 323 -10.79 -15.17 -10.36
C ALA A 323 -10.00 -16.30 -9.71
N GLY A 324 -9.84 -16.25 -8.39
CA GLY A 324 -9.09 -17.24 -7.62
C GLY A 324 -8.54 -16.66 -6.34
N ILE A 325 -7.54 -17.34 -5.78
CA ILE A 325 -6.84 -16.88 -4.58
C ILE A 325 -5.67 -15.99 -4.99
N ILE A 326 -5.65 -14.76 -4.50
CA ILE A 326 -4.50 -13.86 -4.61
C ILE A 326 -3.70 -13.94 -3.32
N VAL A 327 -2.38 -14.00 -3.49
CA VAL A 327 -1.42 -14.09 -2.39
C VAL A 327 -0.52 -12.87 -2.47
N GLU A 328 -0.55 -12.05 -1.44
CA GLU A 328 0.30 -10.87 -1.29
C GLU A 328 1.38 -11.16 -0.26
N TYR A 329 2.60 -10.69 -0.53
CA TYR A 329 3.67 -10.64 0.45
C TYR A 329 3.88 -9.19 0.87
N LEU A 330 3.62 -8.89 2.15
CA LEU A 330 3.70 -7.56 2.76
C LEU A 330 4.92 -7.50 3.69
N ASP A 331 5.80 -6.52 3.50
CA ASP A 331 6.95 -6.23 4.34
C ASP A 331 6.94 -4.77 4.77
N ARG A 332 6.38 -4.50 5.96
CA ARG A 332 6.21 -3.14 6.48
C ARG A 332 7.51 -2.43 6.87
N ASN A 333 8.64 -3.12 6.77
CA ASN A 333 9.95 -2.52 7.01
C ASN A 333 10.56 -1.91 5.74
N ASN A 334 9.90 -2.05 4.59
CA ASN A 334 10.30 -1.44 3.32
C ASN A 334 9.39 -0.24 3.01
N GLY A 335 9.80 0.57 2.02
CA GLY A 335 9.01 1.72 1.57
C GLY A 335 9.11 2.95 2.47
N ASN A 336 8.50 4.06 2.02
CA ASN A 336 8.40 5.30 2.76
C ASN A 336 6.93 5.71 2.86
N LEU A 337 6.39 5.65 4.09
CA LEU A 337 5.00 5.96 4.40
C LEU A 337 4.72 7.46 4.36
N ASP A 338 5.68 8.28 4.79
CA ASP A 338 5.53 9.74 4.92
C ASP A 338 5.33 10.41 3.56
N ASP A 339 6.01 9.89 2.54
CA ASP A 339 5.95 10.41 1.16
C ASP A 339 4.95 9.64 0.29
N ASN A 340 4.18 8.69 0.84
CA ASN A 340 3.29 7.81 0.08
C ASN A 340 4.01 7.10 -1.10
N THR A 341 5.29 6.74 -0.92
CA THR A 341 6.12 6.07 -1.95
C THR A 341 6.50 4.65 -1.53
N VAL A 342 5.58 3.98 -0.82
CA VAL A 342 5.84 2.68 -0.18
C VAL A 342 6.26 1.60 -1.16
N ASN A 343 5.70 1.59 -2.38
CA ASN A 343 5.95 0.55 -3.36
C ASN A 343 6.84 1.00 -4.53
N LYS A 344 7.70 1.99 -4.30
CA LYS A 344 8.58 2.55 -5.34
C LYS A 344 9.71 1.63 -5.78
N ASP A 345 10.33 0.86 -4.88
CA ASP A 345 11.45 -0.04 -5.22
C ASP A 345 10.98 -1.49 -5.42
N PRO A 346 10.96 -2.03 -6.66
CA PRO A 346 10.59 -3.41 -6.90
C PRO A 346 11.54 -4.44 -6.27
N ASN A 347 12.77 -4.06 -5.91
CA ASN A 347 13.69 -4.99 -5.24
C ASN A 347 13.40 -5.12 -3.74
N ASN A 348 12.73 -4.13 -3.15
CA ASN A 348 12.34 -4.08 -1.74
C ASN A 348 10.90 -3.56 -1.66
N PRO A 349 9.93 -4.27 -2.25
CA PRO A 349 8.55 -3.80 -2.26
C PRO A 349 8.00 -3.77 -0.83
N TRP A 350 7.12 -2.80 -0.56
CA TRP A 350 6.30 -2.85 0.65
C TRP A 350 5.27 -3.97 0.52
N VAL A 351 4.68 -4.13 -0.66
CA VAL A 351 3.78 -5.25 -0.97
C VAL A 351 3.92 -5.70 -2.42
N MET A 352 3.87 -7.00 -2.65
CA MET A 352 3.83 -7.58 -4.00
C MET A 352 2.88 -8.77 -4.07
N ILE A 353 2.34 -9.05 -5.26
CA ILE A 353 1.62 -10.30 -5.53
C ILE A 353 2.64 -11.41 -5.80
N ILE A 354 2.44 -12.55 -5.15
CA ILE A 354 3.08 -13.81 -5.51
C ILE A 354 2.21 -14.43 -6.62
N GLU A 355 2.59 -14.22 -7.88
CA GLU A 355 1.83 -14.72 -9.04
C GLU A 355 1.91 -16.25 -9.13
N ALA A 356 0.75 -16.92 -9.25
CA ALA A 356 0.67 -18.37 -9.22
C ALA A 356 1.46 -19.06 -10.36
N ASP A 357 1.53 -18.43 -11.54
CA ASP A 357 2.31 -18.91 -12.68
C ASP A 357 3.83 -18.67 -12.56
N GLY A 358 4.25 -17.87 -11.58
CA GLY A 358 5.65 -17.61 -11.23
C GLY A 358 6.42 -16.80 -12.27
N ASP A 359 5.75 -16.13 -13.21
CA ASP A 359 6.42 -15.44 -14.30
C ASP A 359 6.90 -14.01 -13.94
N GLN A 360 6.47 -13.49 -12.78
CA GLN A 360 6.84 -12.19 -12.23
C GLN A 360 6.46 -11.03 -13.18
N ALA A 361 5.33 -11.13 -13.90
CA ALA A 361 4.88 -10.17 -14.90
C ALA A 361 4.68 -8.77 -14.32
N LEU A 362 4.01 -8.63 -13.17
CA LEU A 362 3.81 -7.35 -12.46
C LEU A 362 5.15 -6.71 -12.10
N LEU A 363 6.06 -7.50 -11.52
CA LEU A 363 7.41 -7.06 -11.11
C LEU A 363 8.28 -6.66 -12.30
N ARG A 364 8.13 -7.35 -13.44
CA ARG A 364 8.90 -7.13 -14.67
C ARG A 364 8.23 -6.15 -15.63
N ASN A 365 7.09 -5.57 -15.24
CA ASN A 365 6.24 -4.73 -16.09
C ASN A 365 5.96 -5.37 -17.46
N ARG A 366 5.47 -6.61 -17.45
CA ARG A 366 5.06 -7.31 -18.68
C ARG A 366 3.57 -7.16 -18.96
N ASP A 367 2.76 -7.10 -17.92
CA ASP A 367 1.34 -6.77 -17.92
C ASP A 367 0.94 -6.19 -16.56
N SER A 368 -0.28 -5.67 -16.46
CA SER A 368 -0.88 -5.14 -15.24
C SER A 368 -1.60 -6.20 -14.41
N GLY A 369 -1.39 -7.48 -14.71
CA GLY A 369 -2.10 -8.60 -14.10
C GLY A 369 -2.77 -9.49 -15.14
N SER A 370 -2.85 -10.78 -14.82
CA SER A 370 -3.36 -11.82 -15.71
C SER A 370 -4.19 -12.85 -14.93
N SER A 371 -5.01 -13.64 -15.64
CA SER A 371 -5.69 -14.76 -15.01
C SER A 371 -4.74 -15.83 -14.43
N GLY A 372 -3.47 -15.83 -14.85
CA GLY A 372 -2.42 -16.74 -14.39
C GLY A 372 -1.90 -16.42 -12.99
N ASP A 373 -2.13 -15.19 -12.50
CA ASP A 373 -1.64 -14.73 -11.21
C ASP A 373 -2.39 -15.38 -10.03
N ALA A 374 -3.66 -15.75 -10.27
CA ALA A 374 -4.56 -16.26 -9.24
C ALA A 374 -4.45 -17.78 -9.08
N PHE A 375 -4.13 -18.22 -7.86
CA PHE A 375 -4.08 -19.64 -7.51
C PHE A 375 -5.48 -20.27 -7.55
N GLN A 376 -5.52 -21.52 -8.00
CA GLN A 376 -6.72 -22.30 -8.28
C GLN A 376 -6.87 -23.51 -7.34
N THR A 377 -8.02 -24.19 -7.44
CA THR A 377 -8.27 -25.42 -6.67
C THR A 377 -7.24 -26.49 -7.02
N GLY A 378 -6.57 -27.03 -6.01
CA GLY A 378 -5.52 -28.03 -6.15
C GLY A 378 -4.10 -27.47 -6.06
N ASP A 379 -3.93 -26.15 -6.16
CA ASP A 379 -2.62 -25.52 -5.99
C ASP A 379 -2.20 -25.51 -4.52
N SER A 380 -0.89 -25.54 -4.29
CA SER A 380 -0.29 -25.44 -2.97
C SER A 380 0.84 -24.41 -2.93
N LEU A 381 1.00 -23.75 -1.79
CA LEU A 381 2.00 -22.71 -1.56
C LEU A 381 2.53 -22.73 -0.11
N GLY A 382 3.76 -22.28 0.10
CA GLY A 382 4.40 -22.21 1.41
C GLY A 382 5.73 -22.95 1.44
N SER A 383 5.82 -24.03 2.24
CA SER A 383 7.01 -24.89 2.32
C SER A 383 7.12 -25.89 1.17
N ASP A 384 6.04 -26.10 0.41
CA ASP A 384 5.97 -26.96 -0.77
C ASP A 384 5.05 -26.32 -1.84
N GLY A 385 5.10 -26.81 -3.08
CA GLY A 385 4.44 -26.20 -4.22
C GLY A 385 5.08 -24.87 -4.61
N HIS A 386 4.31 -23.78 -4.58
CA HIS A 386 4.84 -22.43 -4.76
C HIS A 386 5.55 -21.97 -3.48
N LEU A 387 6.88 -22.00 -3.50
CA LEU A 387 7.69 -21.76 -2.31
C LEU A 387 7.60 -20.30 -1.87
N ILE A 388 7.31 -20.08 -0.58
CA ILE A 388 7.27 -18.74 0.02
C ILE A 388 8.42 -18.60 1.02
N ARG A 389 9.18 -17.53 0.87
CA ARG A 389 10.29 -17.18 1.74
C ARG A 389 10.07 -15.79 2.30
N ASP A 390 10.55 -15.57 3.52
CA ASP A 390 10.62 -14.22 4.08
C ASP A 390 11.77 -13.41 3.46
N ASN A 391 11.88 -12.12 3.79
CA ASN A 391 12.91 -11.24 3.22
C ASN A 391 14.36 -11.69 3.57
N ARG A 392 14.52 -12.58 4.56
CA ARG A 392 15.81 -13.18 4.92
C ARG A 392 16.07 -14.50 4.18
N GLY A 393 15.21 -14.87 3.23
CA GLY A 393 15.30 -16.09 2.44
C GLY A 393 14.85 -17.36 3.19
N ARG A 394 14.29 -17.24 4.41
CA ARG A 394 13.87 -18.41 5.18
C ARG A 394 12.54 -18.90 4.64
N LEU A 395 12.49 -20.18 4.27
CA LEU A 395 11.25 -20.84 3.86
C LEU A 395 10.25 -20.82 5.02
N VAL A 396 8.98 -20.55 4.71
CA VAL A 396 7.90 -20.60 5.71
C VAL A 396 7.69 -22.04 6.21
N PRO A 397 7.36 -22.28 7.50
CA PRO A 397 7.28 -23.62 8.08
C PRO A 397 5.86 -24.23 7.98
N TRP A 398 5.16 -23.93 6.90
CA TRP A 398 3.77 -24.35 6.70
C TRP A 398 3.49 -24.46 5.21
N ASN A 399 2.52 -25.29 4.86
CA ASN A 399 2.00 -25.41 3.51
C ASN A 399 0.50 -25.10 3.51
N ILE A 400 0.02 -24.44 2.46
CA ILE A 400 -1.40 -24.15 2.25
C ILE A 400 -1.84 -24.88 1.00
N LEU A 401 -2.95 -25.61 1.10
CA LEU A 401 -3.61 -26.27 -0.01
C LEU A 401 -4.95 -25.59 -0.30
N ILE A 402 -5.18 -25.18 -1.54
CA ILE A 402 -6.47 -24.65 -1.96
C ILE A 402 -7.39 -25.82 -2.29
N THR A 403 -8.29 -26.13 -1.37
CA THR A 403 -9.12 -27.35 -1.44
C THR A 403 -10.37 -27.18 -2.31
N ASN A 404 -10.93 -25.97 -2.40
CA ASN A 404 -12.10 -25.68 -3.21
C ASN A 404 -12.25 -24.16 -3.46
N ILE A 405 -12.63 -23.77 -4.67
CA ILE A 405 -13.08 -22.42 -5.00
C ILE A 405 -14.51 -22.51 -5.55
N GLY A 406 -15.44 -21.85 -4.88
CA GLY A 406 -16.85 -21.75 -5.30
C GLY A 406 -17.29 -20.30 -5.38
N GLN A 407 -18.44 -20.04 -5.99
CA GLN A 407 -18.90 -18.67 -6.26
C GLN A 407 -19.03 -17.78 -5.01
N SER A 408 -19.39 -18.36 -3.86
CA SER A 408 -19.64 -17.59 -2.62
C SER A 408 -18.54 -17.72 -1.57
N ASN A 409 -17.62 -18.68 -1.73
CA ASN A 409 -16.47 -18.87 -0.84
C ASN A 409 -15.41 -19.78 -1.45
N ALA A 410 -14.20 -19.66 -0.94
CA ALA A 410 -13.12 -20.61 -1.14
C ALA A 410 -12.79 -21.32 0.19
N SER A 411 -12.18 -22.50 0.11
CA SER A 411 -11.72 -23.27 1.27
C SER A 411 -10.25 -23.61 1.11
N ILE A 412 -9.47 -23.29 2.13
CA ILE A 412 -8.03 -23.59 2.17
C ILE A 412 -7.71 -24.40 3.42
N GLU A 413 -6.74 -25.31 3.30
CA GLU A 413 -6.21 -26.08 4.43
C GLU A 413 -4.78 -25.61 4.71
N ILE A 414 -4.51 -25.18 5.94
CA ILE A 414 -3.17 -24.87 6.42
C ILE A 414 -2.61 -26.10 7.12
N ILE A 415 -1.41 -26.49 6.73
CA ILE A 415 -0.71 -27.68 7.20
C ILE A 415 0.63 -27.23 7.78
N PRO A 416 0.84 -27.28 9.11
CA PRO A 416 2.13 -27.00 9.71
C PRO A 416 3.16 -28.04 9.28
N ASP A 417 4.37 -27.58 9.00
CA ASP A 417 5.51 -28.46 8.77
C ASP A 417 6.25 -28.71 10.09
N GLN A 418 6.18 -29.95 10.56
CA GLN A 418 6.74 -30.36 11.86
C GLN A 418 8.25 -30.66 11.81
N GLU A 419 8.89 -30.58 10.65
CA GLU A 419 10.35 -30.76 10.55
C GLU A 419 11.14 -29.54 11.08
N PHE A 420 10.50 -28.37 11.19
CA PHE A 420 11.15 -27.15 11.70
C PHE A 420 11.01 -27.02 13.22
N THR A 421 12.04 -27.43 13.96
CA THR A 421 12.03 -27.41 15.44
C THR A 421 12.50 -26.09 16.06
N SER A 422 13.27 -25.27 15.35
CA SER A 422 13.70 -23.91 15.76
C SER A 422 14.24 -23.12 14.56
N ARG A 423 13.70 -21.93 14.30
CA ARG A 423 14.16 -21.03 13.21
C ARG A 423 15.00 -19.89 13.79
N ILE A 424 16.20 -19.70 13.25
CA ILE A 424 17.05 -18.55 13.61
C ILE A 424 16.59 -17.35 12.79
N LEU A 425 16.43 -16.19 13.43
CA LEU A 425 16.19 -14.93 12.74
C LEU A 425 17.55 -14.27 12.48
N THR A 426 17.96 -14.20 11.21
CA THR A 426 19.17 -13.48 10.81
C THR A 426 18.90 -11.97 10.77
N PRO A 427 19.95 -11.13 10.73
CA PRO A 427 19.80 -9.73 10.33
C PRO A 427 19.08 -9.61 8.98
N ARG A 428 18.37 -8.50 8.75
CA ARG A 428 17.71 -8.22 7.46
C ARG A 428 18.73 -8.02 6.34
N SER A 429 19.80 -7.31 6.63
CA SER A 429 20.81 -6.98 5.62
C SER A 429 21.47 -8.24 5.07
N PRO A 430 21.68 -8.33 3.75
CA PRO A 430 22.33 -9.47 3.16
C PRO A 430 23.76 -9.61 3.68
N ILE A 431 24.22 -10.84 3.81
CA ILE A 431 25.63 -11.12 4.11
C ILE A 431 26.44 -10.81 2.85
N GLN A 432 27.27 -9.77 2.91
CA GLN A 432 28.21 -9.44 1.85
C GLN A 432 29.58 -10.00 2.18
N LEU A 433 30.14 -10.82 1.28
CA LEU A 433 31.48 -11.37 1.39
C LEU A 433 32.36 -10.83 0.26
N ILE A 434 33.60 -10.47 0.56
CA ILE A 434 34.62 -10.22 -0.47
C ILE A 434 35.47 -11.47 -0.73
N GLU A 435 36.25 -11.45 -1.81
CA GLU A 435 37.07 -12.59 -2.22
C GLU A 435 37.98 -13.09 -1.08
N GLY A 436 37.82 -14.37 -0.73
CA GLY A 436 38.56 -15.03 0.34
C GLY A 436 37.90 -14.99 1.73
N GLU A 437 36.77 -14.29 1.88
CA GLU A 437 36.04 -14.24 3.16
C GLU A 437 35.11 -15.43 3.38
N SER A 438 34.67 -15.55 4.62
CA SER A 438 33.66 -16.51 5.05
C SER A 438 32.78 -15.90 6.13
N ALA A 439 31.50 -16.23 6.11
CA ALA A 439 30.59 -15.91 7.21
C ALA A 439 30.63 -17.02 8.25
N TYR A 440 30.48 -16.63 9.52
CA TYR A 440 30.48 -17.55 10.65
C TYR A 440 29.29 -17.27 11.55
N ALA A 441 28.79 -18.29 12.23
CA ALA A 441 27.89 -18.15 13.37
C ALA A 441 28.58 -18.65 14.64
N THR A 442 28.26 -18.02 15.77
CA THR A 442 28.62 -18.55 17.08
C THR A 442 27.38 -19.20 17.68
N VAL A 443 27.45 -20.49 17.94
CA VAL A 443 26.37 -21.27 18.54
C VAL A 443 26.75 -21.60 19.97
N THR A 444 25.85 -21.30 20.91
CA THR A 444 26.02 -21.60 22.33
C THR A 444 25.00 -22.65 22.75
N THR A 445 25.44 -23.80 23.25
CA THR A 445 24.56 -24.85 23.76
C THR A 445 24.90 -25.24 25.19
N GLU A 446 23.90 -25.65 25.97
CA GLU A 446 24.12 -26.13 27.34
C GLU A 446 24.62 -27.58 27.37
N LEU A 447 24.26 -28.37 26.37
CA LEU A 447 24.60 -29.78 26.23
C LEU A 447 25.15 -30.04 24.81
N PRO A 448 26.02 -31.06 24.64
CA PRO A 448 26.44 -31.47 23.31
C PRO A 448 25.23 -31.93 22.47
N CYS A 449 25.20 -31.55 21.20
CA CYS A 449 24.16 -31.95 20.26
C CYS A 449 24.69 -31.96 18.81
N THR A 450 23.93 -32.60 17.93
CA THR A 450 24.14 -32.52 16.48
C THR A 450 23.40 -31.30 15.95
N LEU A 451 24.14 -30.31 15.46
CA LEU A 451 23.58 -29.15 14.77
C LEU A 451 23.39 -29.49 13.29
N VAL A 452 22.18 -29.30 12.78
CA VAL A 452 21.88 -29.42 11.35
C VAL A 452 21.82 -28.01 10.75
N ILE A 453 22.65 -27.76 9.75
CA ILE A 453 22.70 -26.49 9.01
C ILE A 453 22.09 -26.72 7.63
N ASN A 454 21.08 -25.91 7.28
CA ASN A 454 20.37 -26.00 6.01
C ASN A 454 20.39 -24.63 5.32
N ILE A 455 21.49 -24.32 4.63
CA ILE A 455 21.75 -23.02 3.99
C ILE A 455 22.02 -23.25 2.51
N SER A 456 21.34 -22.49 1.64
CA SER A 456 21.60 -22.43 0.20
C SER A 456 22.07 -21.02 -0.17
N VAL A 457 22.95 -20.96 -1.16
CA VAL A 457 23.57 -19.74 -1.70
C VAL A 457 22.89 -19.24 -2.97
N ASP A 458 22.06 -20.09 -3.57
CA ASP A 458 21.41 -19.91 -4.87
C ASP A 458 19.88 -20.10 -4.78
N LEU A 459 19.34 -20.04 -3.56
CA LEU A 459 17.92 -20.21 -3.21
C LEU A 459 17.32 -21.58 -3.57
N THR A 460 18.15 -22.56 -3.96
CA THR A 460 17.75 -23.96 -4.16
C THR A 460 17.47 -24.66 -2.82
N ILE A 461 16.95 -25.89 -2.90
CA ILE A 461 16.76 -26.74 -1.71
C ILE A 461 18.15 -27.10 -1.17
N PRO A 462 18.51 -26.69 0.05
CA PRO A 462 19.86 -26.92 0.53
C PRO A 462 20.06 -28.37 0.97
N GLU A 463 21.31 -28.85 0.86
CA GLU A 463 21.68 -30.14 1.44
C GLU A 463 22.03 -29.95 2.93
N PRO A 464 21.39 -30.69 3.85
CA PRO A 464 21.64 -30.53 5.28
C PRO A 464 23.06 -30.99 5.64
N ILE A 465 23.76 -30.14 6.39
CA ILE A 465 25.09 -30.41 6.94
C ILE A 465 24.96 -30.68 8.43
N GLU A 466 25.36 -31.86 8.89
CA GLU A 466 25.38 -32.23 10.29
C GLU A 466 26.76 -31.94 10.92
N ILE A 467 26.77 -31.20 12.04
CA ILE A 467 27.96 -30.85 12.79
C ILE A 467 27.75 -31.21 14.27
N GLU A 468 28.61 -32.07 14.80
CA GLU A 468 28.66 -32.34 16.24
C GLU A 468 29.24 -31.14 16.98
N ILE A 469 28.46 -30.54 17.88
CA ILE A 469 28.88 -29.41 18.71
C ILE A 469 28.90 -29.77 20.19
N SER A 470 29.92 -29.31 20.90
CA SER A 470 30.06 -29.53 22.34
C SER A 470 29.26 -28.47 23.13
N ALA A 471 28.96 -28.77 24.39
CA ALA A 471 28.45 -27.75 25.31
C ALA A 471 29.41 -26.54 25.39
N GLY A 472 28.85 -25.34 25.43
CA GLY A 472 29.57 -24.07 25.37
C GLY A 472 29.47 -23.41 23.99
N ASN A 473 30.44 -22.54 23.69
CA ASN A 473 30.48 -21.79 22.44
C ASN A 473 31.24 -22.56 21.36
N THR A 474 30.59 -22.76 20.22
CA THR A 474 31.20 -23.32 19.00
C THR A 474 31.07 -22.31 17.87
N ILE A 475 32.17 -22.02 17.18
CA ILE A 475 32.15 -21.19 15.96
C ILE A 475 32.00 -22.12 14.77
N ILE A 476 30.96 -21.91 13.97
CA ILE A 476 30.66 -22.65 12.76
C ILE A 476 30.83 -21.75 11.54
N GLN A 477 31.45 -22.27 10.48
CA GLN A 477 31.51 -21.58 9.19
C GLN A 477 30.19 -21.84 8.46
N LEU A 478 29.52 -20.78 8.01
CA LEU A 478 28.24 -20.88 7.31
C LEU A 478 28.43 -21.00 5.81
N ILE A 479 29.18 -20.05 5.23
CA ILE A 479 29.34 -19.89 3.78
C ILE A 479 30.68 -19.21 3.48
N ARG A 480 31.30 -19.54 2.36
CA ARG A 480 32.49 -18.88 1.83
C ARG A 480 32.16 -18.09 0.58
N PHE A 481 32.96 -17.07 0.28
CA PHE A 481 32.86 -16.37 -1.00
C PHE A 481 33.00 -17.32 -2.21
N SER A 482 33.82 -18.37 -2.10
CA SER A 482 33.97 -19.38 -3.17
C SER A 482 32.71 -20.18 -3.45
N ASP A 483 31.74 -20.14 -2.54
CA ASP A 483 30.50 -20.93 -2.64
C ASP A 483 29.41 -20.12 -3.37
N THR A 484 29.59 -18.81 -3.55
CA THR A 484 28.63 -17.91 -4.21
C THR A 484 28.90 -17.67 -5.70
N THR A 485 29.93 -18.28 -6.29
CA THR A 485 30.40 -17.99 -7.67
C THR A 485 30.24 -19.11 -8.66
#